data_AF-A0A7S3FZ52-F1
#
_entry.id   AF-A0A7S3FZ52-F1
#
_cell.length_a   1.000
_cell.length_b   1.000
_cell.length_c   1.000
_cell.angle_alpha   90.00
_cell.angle_beta   90.00
_cell.angle_gamma   90.00
#
_symmetry.space_group_name_H-M   'P 1'
#
loop_
_entity.id
_entity.type
_entity.pdbx_description
1 polymer ?
#
loop_
_entity_poly.entity_id
_entity_poly.type
_entity_poly.pdbx_seq_one_letter_code
_entity_poly.pdbx_strand_id
1 'polypeptide(L)'
;APHSGVALSGGPDSTAAALLARDLSFLLGYPPPLCVVVEHGIRDGSKEEADKVAEHAIRLGLDAQVHSIAHLLRGSGKAVQERARAERYDALTTAASKEGCDQVWTGHHRDDAVETTLFRLLRHSSWQGLASIDYARTLYAPDGRQLQLIRPLLPHTKAEAVSVCDQA
;
A
#
# COMPACT_ATOMS: atom_id res chain seq x y z
N ALA A 1 -16.05 3.60 -5.79
CA ALA A 1 -14.94 4.29 -5.14
C ALA A 1 -14.49 5.45 -6.01
N PRO A 2 -14.12 6.60 -5.44
CA PRO A 2 -13.23 7.55 -6.13
C PRO A 2 -12.04 6.81 -6.74
N HIS A 3 -11.43 7.37 -7.79
CA HIS A 3 -10.27 6.74 -8.43
C HIS A 3 -9.18 6.44 -7.39
N SER A 4 -8.72 5.18 -7.35
CA SER A 4 -7.87 4.67 -6.26
C SER A 4 -6.49 4.25 -6.78
N GLY A 5 -5.44 4.76 -6.14
CA GLY A 5 -4.11 4.19 -6.21
C GLY A 5 -3.95 3.07 -5.19
N VAL A 6 -3.28 1.96 -5.51
CA VAL A 6 -3.07 0.82 -4.62
C VAL A 6 -1.58 0.58 -4.44
N ALA A 7 -1.11 0.54 -3.20
CA ALA A 7 0.27 0.18 -2.90
C ALA A 7 0.49 -1.31 -3.10
N LEU A 8 1.21 -1.69 -4.16
CA LEU A 8 1.41 -3.08 -4.55
C LEU A 8 2.84 -3.53 -4.21
N SER A 9 2.95 -4.52 -3.33
CA SER A 9 4.24 -5.10 -2.89
C SER A 9 4.56 -6.45 -3.54
N GLY A 10 3.62 -7.05 -4.26
CA GLY A 10 3.72 -8.42 -4.78
C GLY A 10 3.32 -9.50 -3.77
N GLY A 11 3.03 -9.12 -2.52
CA GLY A 11 2.46 -10.02 -1.53
C GLY A 11 0.96 -10.27 -1.78
N PRO A 12 0.40 -11.33 -1.17
CA PRO A 12 -1.01 -11.66 -1.35
C PRO A 12 -1.94 -10.59 -0.77
N ASP A 13 -1.56 -9.91 0.32
CA ASP A 13 -2.40 -8.89 0.97
C ASP A 13 -2.56 -7.63 0.10
N SER A 14 -1.48 -7.19 -0.54
CA SER A 14 -1.54 -6.04 -1.47
C SER A 14 -2.21 -6.40 -2.80
N THR A 15 -2.05 -7.64 -3.25
CA THR A 15 -2.75 -8.17 -4.42
C THR A 15 -4.26 -8.26 -4.18
N ALA A 16 -4.69 -8.77 -3.02
CA ALA A 16 -6.08 -8.81 -2.61
C ALA A 16 -6.71 -7.41 -2.57
N ALA A 17 -5.99 -6.42 -2.03
CA ALA A 17 -6.46 -5.03 -2.03
C ALA A 17 -6.61 -4.46 -3.44
N ALA A 18 -5.71 -4.82 -4.37
CA ALA A 18 -5.78 -4.38 -5.77
C ALA A 18 -6.95 -5.03 -6.53
N LEU A 19 -7.17 -6.34 -6.34
CA LEU A 19 -8.31 -7.06 -6.91
C LEU A 19 -9.64 -6.51 -6.38
N LEU A 20 -9.73 -6.26 -5.07
CA LEU A 20 -10.91 -5.64 -4.47
C LEU A 20 -11.18 -4.24 -5.06
N ALA A 21 -10.13 -3.43 -5.26
CA ALA A 21 -10.27 -2.12 -5.89
C ALA A 21 -10.78 -2.23 -7.33
N ARG A 22 -10.24 -3.18 -8.11
CA ARG A 22 -10.66 -3.46 -9.50
C ARG A 22 -12.14 -3.85 -9.55
N ASP A 23 -12.54 -4.82 -8.74
CA ASP A 23 -13.89 -5.36 -8.75
C ASP A 23 -14.91 -4.32 -8.29
N LEU A 24 -14.57 -3.51 -7.29
CA LEU A 24 -15.42 -2.39 -6.84
C LEU A 24 -15.48 -1.26 -7.87
N SER A 25 -14.37 -0.94 -8.55
CA SER A 25 -14.39 0.03 -9.65
C SER A 25 -15.28 -0.43 -10.79
N PHE A 26 -15.17 -1.70 -11.19
CA PHE A 26 -16.01 -2.30 -12.22
C PHE A 26 -17.50 -2.30 -11.83
N LEU A 27 -17.82 -2.82 -10.65
CA LEU A 27 -19.20 -2.96 -10.16
C LEU A 27 -19.93 -1.61 -10.07
N LEU A 28 -19.20 -0.56 -9.71
CA LEU A 28 -19.78 0.75 -9.42
C LEU A 28 -19.53 1.79 -10.54
N GLY A 29 -18.90 1.39 -11.65
CA GLY A 29 -18.67 2.27 -12.81
C GLY A 29 -17.63 3.38 -12.59
N TYR A 30 -16.60 3.12 -11.78
CA TYR A 30 -15.50 4.07 -11.54
C TYR A 30 -14.25 3.73 -12.35
N PRO A 31 -13.28 4.66 -12.47
CA PRO A 31 -12.01 4.39 -13.12
C PRO A 31 -11.30 3.17 -12.50
N PRO A 32 -10.58 2.37 -13.32
CA PRO A 32 -9.79 1.25 -12.82
C PRO A 32 -8.71 1.75 -11.83
N PRO A 33 -8.28 0.92 -10.87
CA PRO A 33 -7.26 1.32 -9.92
C PRO A 33 -5.87 1.41 -10.56
N LEU A 34 -5.07 2.36 -10.11
CA LEU A 34 -3.64 2.42 -10.41
C LEU A 34 -2.84 1.63 -9.36
N CYS A 35 -2.19 0.54 -9.75
CA CYS A 35 -1.23 -0.13 -8.87
C CYS A 35 0.12 0.59 -8.90
N VAL A 36 0.68 0.86 -7.73
CA VAL A 36 1.97 1.53 -7.57
C VAL A 36 2.92 0.60 -6.83
N VAL A 37 3.95 0.16 -7.53
CA VAL A 37 5.02 -0.68 -7.00
C VAL A 37 6.19 0.23 -6.64
N VAL A 38 6.64 0.19 -5.39
CA VAL A 38 7.78 1.01 -4.93
C VAL A 38 9.03 0.14 -4.88
N GLU A 39 10.04 0.48 -5.67
CA GLU A 39 11.33 -0.20 -5.73
C GLU A 39 12.32 0.50 -4.78
N HIS A 40 12.85 -0.22 -3.79
CA HIS A 40 13.55 0.39 -2.65
C HIS A 40 15.08 0.44 -2.81
N GLY A 41 15.68 -0.33 -3.70
CA GLY A 41 17.13 -0.41 -3.87
C GLY A 41 17.91 -0.97 -2.68
N ILE A 42 17.24 -1.62 -1.71
CA ILE A 42 17.89 -2.10 -0.47
C ILE A 42 18.82 -3.29 -0.74
N ARG A 43 18.53 -4.10 -1.77
CA ARG A 43 19.30 -5.28 -2.14
C ARG A 43 19.38 -5.42 -3.65
N ASP A 44 20.42 -6.10 -4.11
CA ASP A 44 20.52 -6.52 -5.51
C ASP A 44 19.29 -7.35 -5.91
N GLY A 45 18.78 -7.11 -7.12
CA GLY A 45 17.57 -7.77 -7.63
C GLY A 45 16.24 -7.09 -7.28
N SER A 46 16.24 -5.98 -6.54
CA SER A 46 15.00 -5.27 -6.15
C SER A 46 14.24 -4.71 -7.34
N LYS A 47 14.96 -4.28 -8.39
CA LYS A 47 14.37 -3.77 -9.62
C LYS A 47 13.66 -4.86 -10.40
N GLU A 48 14.34 -5.98 -10.63
CA GLU A 48 13.75 -7.13 -11.33
C GLU A 48 12.55 -7.72 -10.57
N GLU A 49 12.58 -7.67 -9.24
CA GLU A 49 11.42 -8.03 -8.40
C GLU A 49 10.25 -7.06 -8.60
N ALA A 50 10.50 -5.75 -8.57
CA ALA A 50 9.45 -4.74 -8.78
C ALA A 50 8.83 -4.85 -10.18
N ASP A 51 9.64 -5.09 -11.21
CA ASP A 51 9.17 -5.30 -12.58
C ASP A 51 8.28 -6.54 -12.68
N LYS A 52 8.67 -7.67 -12.08
CA LYS A 52 7.86 -8.89 -12.02
C LYS A 52 6.51 -8.68 -11.32
N VAL A 53 6.49 -7.87 -10.26
CA VAL A 53 5.25 -7.53 -9.54
C VAL A 53 4.32 -6.71 -10.45
N ALA A 54 4.86 -5.72 -11.16
CA ALA A 54 4.07 -4.92 -12.10
C ALA A 54 3.53 -5.79 -13.26
N GLU A 55 4.37 -6.65 -13.84
CA GLU A 55 3.94 -7.61 -14.87
C GLU A 55 2.84 -8.55 -14.37
N HIS A 56 2.92 -9.00 -13.11
CA HIS A 56 1.90 -9.85 -12.53
C HIS A 56 0.56 -9.11 -12.38
N ALA A 57 0.58 -7.86 -11.93
CA ALA A 57 -0.62 -7.03 -11.85
C ALA A 57 -1.28 -6.83 -13.22
N ILE A 58 -0.46 -6.57 -14.25
CA ILE A 58 -0.95 -6.43 -15.64
C ILE A 58 -1.63 -7.72 -16.12
N ARG A 59 -1.08 -8.90 -15.80
CA ARG A 59 -1.73 -10.18 -16.12
C ARG A 59 -3.06 -10.39 -15.41
N LEU A 60 -3.28 -9.73 -14.27
CA LEU A 60 -4.55 -9.76 -13.52
C LEU A 60 -5.54 -8.67 -13.99
N GLY A 61 -5.24 -7.94 -15.06
CA GLY A 61 -6.08 -6.87 -15.60
C GLY A 61 -6.00 -5.56 -14.80
N LEU A 62 -4.87 -5.31 -14.14
CA LEU A 62 -4.61 -4.07 -13.37
C LEU A 62 -3.57 -3.21 -14.10
N ASP A 63 -3.73 -1.89 -14.05
CA ASP A 63 -2.67 -0.96 -14.46
C ASP A 63 -1.62 -0.87 -13.35
N ALA A 64 -0.33 -0.90 -13.72
CA ALA A 64 0.76 -0.87 -12.75
C ALA A 64 1.91 0.05 -13.16
N GLN A 65 2.44 0.81 -12.21
CA GLN A 65 3.61 1.67 -12.37
C GLN A 65 4.67 1.35 -11.31
N VAL A 66 5.93 1.24 -11.73
CA VAL A 66 7.08 1.07 -10.84
C VAL A 66 7.71 2.44 -10.54
N HIS A 67 7.90 2.75 -9.26
CA HIS A 67 8.54 3.98 -8.78
C HIS A 67 9.76 3.64 -7.94
N SER A 68 10.95 4.00 -8.41
CA SER A 68 12.21 3.74 -7.72
C SER A 68 12.58 4.84 -6.74
N ILE A 69 12.80 4.45 -5.48
CA ILE A 69 13.34 5.31 -4.41
C ILE A 69 14.76 4.89 -4.00
N ALA A 70 15.38 3.95 -4.73
CA ALA A 70 16.72 3.42 -4.45
C ALA A 70 17.77 4.51 -4.21
N HIS A 71 17.72 5.57 -5.01
CA HIS A 71 18.66 6.69 -4.96
C HIS A 71 18.54 7.53 -3.67
N LEU A 72 17.43 7.43 -2.95
CA LEU A 72 17.12 8.23 -1.75
C LEU A 72 17.54 7.51 -0.46
N LEU A 73 17.78 6.20 -0.52
CA LEU A 73 18.07 5.37 0.64
C LEU A 73 19.58 5.13 0.80
N ARG A 74 20.32 6.16 1.21
CA ARG A 74 21.72 6.03 1.65
C ARG A 74 21.83 5.79 3.16
N GLY A 75 22.84 5.03 3.59
CA GLY A 75 23.15 4.75 5.01
C GLY A 75 22.62 3.41 5.52
N SER A 76 22.62 3.19 6.84
CA SER A 76 22.13 1.95 7.47
C SER A 76 21.35 2.22 8.77
N GLY A 77 20.63 1.20 9.25
CA GLY A 77 19.92 1.23 10.53
C GLY A 77 18.53 1.86 10.51
N LYS A 78 17.99 2.16 11.70
CA LYS A 78 16.60 2.60 11.92
C LYS A 78 16.22 3.84 11.10
N ALA A 79 17.15 4.78 10.93
CA ALA A 79 16.93 5.99 10.14
C ALA A 79 16.62 5.70 8.65
N VAL A 80 17.19 4.63 8.09
CA VAL A 80 16.90 4.22 6.71
C VAL A 80 15.49 3.64 6.60
N GLN A 81 15.04 2.88 7.59
CA GLN A 81 13.68 2.31 7.59
C GLN A 81 12.60 3.40 7.70
N GLU A 82 12.83 4.39 8.56
CA GLU A 82 11.92 5.54 8.69
C GLU A 82 11.89 6.37 7.40
N ARG A 83 13.05 6.65 6.78
CA ARG A 83 13.13 7.29 5.45
C ARG A 83 12.43 6.45 4.38
N ALA A 84 12.72 5.17 4.27
CA ALA A 84 12.10 4.28 3.30
C ALA A 84 10.57 4.28 3.42
N ARG A 85 10.06 4.35 4.65
CA ARG A 85 8.63 4.47 4.89
C ARG A 85 8.08 5.81 4.40
N ALA A 86 8.76 6.93 4.69
CA ALA A 86 8.35 8.25 4.23
C ALA A 86 8.38 8.35 2.70
N GLU A 87 9.51 8.00 2.08
CA GLU A 87 9.71 8.01 0.62
C GLU A 87 8.70 7.11 -0.10
N ARG A 88 8.32 5.98 0.50
CA ARG A 88 7.26 5.13 -0.05
C ARG A 88 5.93 5.86 -0.09
N TYR A 89 5.54 6.54 0.99
CA TYR A 89 4.29 7.31 0.98
C TYR A 89 4.35 8.46 -0.02
N ASP A 90 5.49 9.14 -0.15
CA ASP A 90 5.66 10.22 -1.12
C ASP A 90 5.59 9.72 -2.57
N ALA A 91 6.21 8.58 -2.89
CA ALA A 91 6.08 7.95 -4.20
C ALA A 91 4.62 7.55 -4.50
N LEU A 92 3.94 6.94 -3.53
CA LEU A 92 2.53 6.54 -3.65
C LEU A 92 1.61 7.74 -3.88
N THR A 93 1.73 8.80 -3.06
CA THR A 93 0.87 9.98 -3.17
C THR A 93 1.18 10.80 -4.41
N THR A 94 2.44 10.86 -4.85
CA THR A 94 2.83 11.52 -6.10
C THR A 94 2.21 10.82 -7.31
N ALA A 95 2.33 9.49 -7.39
CA ALA A 95 1.75 8.70 -8.48
C ALA A 95 0.22 8.83 -8.49
N ALA A 96 -0.40 8.66 -7.33
CA ALA A 96 -1.85 8.80 -7.17
C ALA A 96 -2.35 10.20 -7.58
N SER A 97 -1.68 11.27 -7.15
CA SER A 97 -2.09 12.64 -7.50
C SER A 97 -1.99 12.91 -9.00
N LYS A 98 -0.90 12.46 -9.65
CA LYS A 98 -0.66 12.63 -11.09
C LYS A 98 -1.72 11.97 -11.95
N GLU A 99 -2.18 10.77 -11.56
CA GLU A 99 -3.24 10.04 -12.26
C GLU A 99 -4.66 10.47 -11.81
N GLY A 100 -4.76 11.48 -10.95
CA GLY A 100 -6.05 11.99 -10.48
C GLY A 100 -6.79 11.02 -9.55
N CYS A 101 -6.08 10.14 -8.85
CA CYS A 101 -6.64 9.35 -7.77
C CYS A 101 -7.00 10.27 -6.58
N ASP A 102 -8.09 9.94 -5.88
CA ASP A 102 -8.50 10.63 -4.65
C ASP A 102 -8.16 9.81 -3.40
N GLN A 103 -7.81 8.54 -3.60
CA GLN A 103 -7.53 7.59 -2.54
C GLN A 103 -6.26 6.79 -2.81
N VAL A 104 -5.57 6.41 -1.74
CA VAL A 104 -4.47 5.45 -1.74
C VAL A 104 -4.87 4.27 -0.87
N TRP A 105 -4.80 3.05 -1.38
CA TRP A 105 -5.16 1.83 -0.68
C TRP A 105 -3.91 1.06 -0.28
N THR A 106 -3.93 0.45 0.90
CA THR A 106 -2.87 -0.47 1.35
C THR A 106 -3.48 -1.76 1.88
N GLY A 107 -2.78 -2.88 1.68
CA GLY A 107 -3.26 -4.21 2.06
C GLY A 107 -3.12 -4.55 3.54
N HIS A 108 -3.25 -3.57 4.46
CA HIS A 108 -3.20 -3.90 5.89
C HIS A 108 -4.49 -4.61 6.31
N HIS A 109 -4.35 -5.70 7.05
CA HIS A 109 -5.45 -6.53 7.55
C HIS A 109 -5.54 -6.51 9.08
N ARG A 110 -6.58 -7.16 9.64
CA ARG A 110 -6.83 -7.20 11.09
C ARG A 110 -5.64 -7.73 11.88
N ASP A 111 -4.93 -8.71 11.34
CA ASP A 111 -3.81 -9.32 12.04
C ASP A 111 -2.64 -8.32 12.20
N ASP A 112 -2.43 -7.39 11.25
CA ASP A 112 -1.43 -6.31 11.38
C ASP A 112 -1.80 -5.35 12.51
N ALA A 113 -3.11 -5.11 12.67
CA ALA A 113 -3.62 -4.26 13.75
C ALA A 113 -3.36 -4.91 15.11
N VAL A 114 -3.59 -6.22 15.21
CA VAL A 114 -3.29 -7.01 16.42
C VAL A 114 -1.79 -6.99 16.72
N GLU A 115 -0.94 -7.27 15.72
CA GLU A 115 0.52 -7.21 15.86
C GLU A 115 1.01 -5.83 16.30
N THR A 116 0.46 -4.77 15.70
CA THR A 116 0.80 -3.38 16.05
C THR A 116 0.43 -3.08 17.50
N THR A 117 -0.76 -3.47 17.94
CA THR A 117 -1.20 -3.25 19.33
C THR A 117 -0.36 -4.05 20.31
N LEU A 118 -0.06 -5.33 20.03
CA LEU A 118 0.81 -6.16 20.87
C LEU A 118 2.23 -5.60 20.97
N PHE A 119 2.81 -5.16 19.85
CA PHE A 119 4.13 -4.54 19.84
C PHE A 119 4.18 -3.26 20.69
N ARG A 120 3.13 -2.43 20.61
CA ARG A 120 3.02 -1.22 21.45
C ARG A 120 2.83 -1.54 22.92
N LEU A 121 2.08 -2.59 23.24
CA LEU A 121 1.89 -3.08 24.60
C LEU A 121 3.24 -3.53 25.22
N LEU A 122 4.03 -4.32 24.48
CA LEU A 122 5.35 -4.79 24.92
C LEU A 122 6.36 -3.64 25.13
N ARG A 123 6.11 -2.47 24.53
CA ARG A 123 6.90 -1.25 24.75
C ARG A 123 6.43 -0.39 25.92
N HIS A 124 5.55 -0.90 26.79
CA HIS A 124 4.99 -0.20 27.95
C HIS A 124 4.25 1.10 27.57
N SER A 125 3.55 1.08 26.43
CA SER A 125 2.76 2.24 25.99
C SER A 125 1.56 2.48 26.90
N SER A 126 1.17 3.75 27.06
CA SER A 126 -0.09 4.10 27.74
C SER A 126 -1.30 3.60 26.95
N TRP A 127 -2.50 3.65 27.55
CA TRP A 127 -3.74 3.27 26.88
C TRP A 127 -4.00 4.03 25.57
N GLN A 128 -3.63 5.32 25.49
CA GLN A 128 -3.69 6.05 24.21
C GLN A 128 -2.65 5.56 23.20
N GLY A 129 -1.48 5.12 23.69
CA GLY A 129 -0.42 4.52 22.89
C GLY A 129 -0.74 3.09 22.39
N LEU A 130 -1.85 2.48 22.82
CA LEU A 130 -2.32 1.20 22.28
C LEU A 130 -3.21 1.32 21.04
N ALA A 131 -3.58 2.56 20.65
CA ALA A 131 -4.29 2.81 19.40
C ALA A 131 -3.60 2.03 18.27
N SER A 132 -4.37 1.34 17.44
CA SER A 132 -3.81 0.45 16.43
C SER A 132 -3.59 1.19 15.10
N ILE A 133 -3.84 0.51 14.00
CA ILE A 133 -3.86 1.05 12.66
C ILE A 133 -5.26 1.63 12.40
N ASP A 134 -5.34 2.90 11.99
CA ASP A 134 -6.62 3.51 11.61
C ASP A 134 -7.13 2.94 10.27
N TYR A 135 -8.44 2.78 10.11
CA TYR A 135 -9.02 2.36 8.82
C TYR A 135 -8.70 3.34 7.69
N ALA A 136 -8.85 4.64 7.98
CA ALA A 136 -8.55 5.70 7.04
C ALA A 136 -7.79 6.85 7.70
N ARG A 137 -6.95 7.54 6.93
CA ARG A 137 -6.30 8.79 7.34
C ARG A 137 -6.05 9.70 6.15
N THR A 138 -6.08 11.00 6.37
CA THR A 138 -5.70 11.98 5.37
C THR A 138 -4.19 11.91 5.08
N LEU A 139 -3.84 11.93 3.80
CA LEU A 139 -2.49 12.16 3.28
C LEU A 139 -2.49 13.44 2.44
N TYR A 140 -1.29 13.98 2.26
CA TYR A 140 -1.04 15.08 1.34
C TYR A 140 0.02 14.63 0.34
N ALA A 141 -0.25 14.78 -0.94
CA ALA A 141 0.77 14.65 -1.97
C ALA A 141 1.73 15.85 -1.93
N PRO A 142 2.95 15.74 -2.51
CA PRO A 142 3.92 16.84 -2.52
C PRO A 142 3.43 18.13 -3.19
N ASP A 143 2.44 18.03 -4.08
CA ASP A 143 1.76 19.16 -4.72
C ASP A 143 0.67 19.81 -3.84
N GLY A 144 0.48 19.32 -2.61
CA GLY A 144 -0.53 19.78 -1.66
C GLY A 144 -1.91 19.15 -1.85
N ARG A 145 -2.11 18.27 -2.83
CA ARG A 145 -3.40 17.60 -3.03
C ARG A 145 -3.71 16.69 -1.85
N GLN A 146 -4.93 16.82 -1.33
CA GLN A 146 -5.42 15.95 -0.27
C GLN A 146 -5.84 14.60 -0.85
N LEU A 147 -5.38 13.52 -0.23
CA LEU A 147 -5.72 12.14 -0.57
C LEU A 147 -6.21 11.41 0.68
N GLN A 148 -7.03 10.37 0.51
CA GLN A 148 -7.41 9.49 1.62
C GLN A 148 -6.65 8.17 1.55
N LEU A 149 -5.85 7.87 2.57
CA LEU A 149 -5.31 6.53 2.76
C LEU A 149 -6.40 5.62 3.33
N ILE A 150 -6.69 4.51 2.68
CA ILE A 150 -7.69 3.52 3.09
C ILE A 150 -7.05 2.14 3.23
N ARG A 151 -7.51 1.38 4.23
CA ARG A 151 -7.09 0.01 4.52
C ARG A 151 -8.32 -0.90 4.48
N PRO A 152 -8.81 -1.24 3.28
CA PRO A 152 -10.09 -1.93 3.13
C PRO A 152 -10.10 -3.31 3.78
N LEU A 153 -8.94 -3.97 3.89
CA LEU A 153 -8.79 -5.30 4.47
C LEU A 153 -8.70 -5.29 6.00
N LEU A 154 -8.63 -4.12 6.65
CA LEU A 154 -8.44 -4.00 8.10
C LEU A 154 -9.51 -4.71 8.96
N PRO A 155 -10.79 -4.78 8.54
CA PRO A 155 -11.81 -5.55 9.27
C PRO A 155 -11.63 -7.08 9.16
N HIS A 156 -10.86 -7.55 8.18
CA HIS A 156 -10.74 -8.96 7.78
C HIS A 156 -9.43 -9.57 8.27
N THR A 157 -9.46 -10.88 8.57
CA THR A 157 -8.26 -11.67 8.82
C THR A 157 -7.39 -11.76 7.58
N LYS A 158 -6.12 -12.14 7.78
CA LYS A 158 -5.24 -12.49 6.66
C LYS A 158 -5.83 -13.60 5.78
N ALA A 159 -6.39 -14.64 6.38
CA ALA A 159 -6.97 -15.76 5.64
C ALA A 159 -8.12 -15.31 4.73
N GLU A 160 -9.01 -14.45 5.23
CA GLU A 160 -10.10 -13.88 4.43
C GLU A 160 -9.56 -12.97 3.32
N ALA A 161 -8.57 -12.11 3.62
CA ALA A 161 -7.95 -11.26 2.62
C ALA A 161 -7.32 -12.06 1.47
N VAL A 162 -6.52 -13.08 1.79
CA VAL A 162 -5.84 -13.90 0.78
C VAL A 162 -6.82 -14.73 -0.06
N SER A 163 -7.98 -15.12 0.49
CA SER A 163 -8.99 -15.89 -0.26
C SER A 163 -9.53 -15.15 -1.51
N VAL A 164 -9.38 -13.82 -1.58
CA VAL A 164 -9.71 -13.02 -2.77
C VAL A 164 -8.78 -13.36 -3.94
N CYS A 165 -7.51 -13.65 -3.65
CA CYS A 165 -6.54 -14.02 -4.67
C CYS A 165 -6.80 -15.41 -5.26
N ASP A 166 -7.40 -16.32 -4.50
CA ASP A 166 -7.73 -17.67 -4.97
C ASP A 166 -8.89 -17.70 -5.98
N GLN A 167 -9.63 -16.59 -6.09
CA GLN A 167 -10.82 -16.44 -6.94
C GLN A 167 -10.54 -15.66 -8.24
N ALA A 168 -9.31 -15.15 -8.41
CA ALA A 168 -8.89 -14.31 -9.54
C ALA A 168 -8.13 -15.10 -10.61
#